data_AF-A0A661CRM8-F1
#
_entry.id   AF-A0A661CRM8-F1
#
_cell.length_a   1.000
_cell.length_b   1.000
_cell.length_c   1.000
_cell.angle_alpha   90.00
_cell.angle_beta   90.00
_cell.angle_gamma   90.00
#
_symmetry.space_group_name_H-M   'P 1'
#
loop_
_entity.id
_entity.type
_entity.pdbx_description
1 polymer ?
#
loop_
_entity_poly.entity_id
_entity_poly.type
_entity_poly.pdbx_seq_one_letter_code
_entity_poly.pdbx_strand_id
1 'polypeptide(L)'
;MLSQNTSTIGLVELPSLGLFDIEGKNRLSNETKNNPLVSKQILLSNLQYAGFDARLIDLRQGTYQEEYGKSIWQNTEYSKVYFGSKIQEVEPLAYDAWGVTNNFSQHREIAYLTIKHLASKGRPVVVGGSDTIAEPQSYLAAGATAVVLDKSGAANAPIMDYVLGKTPREELSGVILANGSQPPLRVRRPLHPQDWPIPNMSVIKQCLGTQHKNLPLPEERLKIGSIMTDIGCDRQCDFCQTPTYHLGYRAMSPDRVLQWLVAQKEAGAKSVVNFSDQFLGRILKKGGKADILEIMKSFRELGLAVFWPNGLELKKTTLGRGINRKSGADFTPDEELISALWGWDGKTGCYMAYIPAERPVFGQENYAKLLPWQEHCAIMKAIAHSGVPNIRYGVMIGFEDDNNESLLRLEEAVSKLYEEILAINPSVNFQVLAIALIPIPGTPQWDTVHDSGLLRSTDPSIFGGMWTSAVDTRYLSYKQIADWQVRLARIGAPYMGL
;
A
#
# COMPACT_ATOMS: atom_id res chain seq x y z
N MET A 1 -40.23 -11.86 -20.61
CA MET A 1 -39.84 -10.97 -19.50
C MET A 1 -38.62 -10.19 -19.97
N LEU A 2 -38.77 -8.89 -20.18
CA LEU A 2 -37.71 -7.99 -20.64
C LEU A 2 -36.53 -8.08 -19.66
N SER A 3 -35.33 -8.34 -20.18
CA SER A 3 -34.08 -8.27 -19.41
C SER A 3 -33.99 -6.89 -18.76
N GLN A 4 -33.96 -6.83 -17.43
CA GLN A 4 -33.62 -5.59 -16.75
C GLN A 4 -32.24 -5.17 -17.26
N ASN A 5 -32.12 -3.94 -17.79
CA ASN A 5 -30.83 -3.38 -18.20
C ASN A 5 -29.91 -3.36 -16.99
N THR A 6 -28.94 -4.28 -16.95
CA THR A 6 -27.88 -4.31 -15.95
C THR A 6 -27.12 -2.99 -16.02
N SER A 7 -27.04 -2.27 -14.91
CA SER A 7 -26.30 -1.00 -14.88
C SER A 7 -24.80 -1.25 -15.03
N THR A 8 -24.18 -0.41 -15.84
CA THR A 8 -22.76 -0.50 -16.21
C THR A 8 -21.91 0.44 -15.35
N ILE A 9 -20.77 -0.04 -14.85
CA ILE A 9 -19.87 0.74 -13.99
C ILE A 9 -18.45 0.73 -14.57
N GLY A 10 -17.91 1.90 -14.88
CA GLY A 10 -16.50 2.04 -15.27
C GLY A 10 -15.61 2.28 -14.05
N LEU A 11 -14.72 1.35 -13.72
CA LEU A 11 -13.75 1.52 -12.63
C LEU A 11 -12.40 1.95 -13.19
N VAL A 12 -11.95 3.15 -12.83
CA VAL A 12 -10.74 3.75 -13.38
C VAL A 12 -9.54 3.52 -12.47
N GLU A 13 -8.51 2.87 -13.00
CA GLU A 13 -7.15 2.97 -12.45
C GLU A 13 -6.49 4.22 -13.04
N LEU A 14 -5.96 5.09 -12.18
CA LEU A 14 -5.40 6.39 -12.58
C LEU A 14 -4.13 6.20 -13.43
N PRO A 15 -3.80 7.15 -14.33
CA PRO A 15 -2.51 7.14 -15.00
C PRO A 15 -1.36 7.27 -13.97
N SER A 16 -0.16 6.84 -14.39
CA SER A 16 1.02 6.94 -13.51
C SER A 16 1.42 8.40 -13.34
N LEU A 17 1.98 8.75 -12.18
CA LEU A 17 2.56 10.06 -11.91
C LEU A 17 4.06 10.06 -12.23
N GLY A 18 4.57 11.18 -12.73
CA GLY A 18 6.00 11.48 -12.73
C GLY A 18 6.27 12.94 -12.40
N LEU A 19 7.45 13.18 -11.84
CA LEU A 19 7.91 14.48 -11.38
C LEU A 19 9.29 14.74 -11.98
N PHE A 20 9.34 15.59 -13.02
CA PHE A 20 10.52 15.77 -13.87
C PHE A 20 11.23 17.05 -13.49
N ASP A 21 12.54 16.96 -13.22
CA ASP A 21 13.36 18.16 -13.08
C ASP A 21 13.64 18.82 -14.45
N ILE A 22 14.34 19.96 -14.39
CA ILE A 22 14.76 20.73 -15.57
C ILE A 22 15.65 19.94 -16.55
N GLU A 23 16.26 18.84 -16.12
CA GLU A 23 17.09 17.96 -16.95
C GLU A 23 16.25 16.82 -17.57
N GLY A 24 14.95 16.75 -17.27
CA GLY A 24 14.06 15.71 -17.73
C GLY A 24 14.20 14.40 -16.95
N LYS A 25 14.83 14.41 -15.77
CA LYS A 25 14.94 13.22 -14.91
C LYS A 25 13.71 13.10 -14.03
N ASN A 26 13.02 11.96 -14.13
CA ASN A 26 11.94 11.63 -13.21
C ASN A 26 12.50 11.30 -11.82
N ARG A 27 12.08 12.04 -10.79
CA ARG A 27 12.49 11.82 -9.40
C ARG A 27 11.62 10.82 -8.65
N LEU A 28 10.50 10.40 -9.22
CA LEU A 28 9.70 9.33 -8.66
C LEU A 28 10.19 7.96 -9.17
N SER A 29 10.19 6.95 -8.29
CA SER A 29 10.53 5.59 -8.69
C SER A 29 9.52 5.05 -9.71
N ASN A 30 10.02 4.79 -10.93
CA ASN A 30 9.46 4.13 -12.12
C ASN A 30 7.96 3.73 -12.17
N GLU A 31 7.39 3.95 -13.37
CA GLU A 31 6.05 3.60 -13.87
C GLU A 31 5.29 2.52 -13.09
N THR A 32 4.08 2.83 -12.60
CA THR A 32 3.20 1.85 -11.94
C THR A 32 2.47 0.95 -12.93
N LYS A 33 2.68 1.16 -14.25
CA LYS A 33 2.00 0.52 -15.37
C LYS A 33 1.88 -1.00 -15.26
N ASN A 34 2.95 -1.69 -14.88
CA ASN A 34 2.95 -3.15 -14.80
C ASN A 34 2.81 -3.69 -13.37
N ASN A 35 2.40 -2.87 -12.39
CA ASN A 35 2.13 -3.38 -11.04
C ASN A 35 0.77 -4.12 -11.01
N PRO A 36 0.62 -5.18 -10.20
CA PRO A 36 -0.66 -5.85 -10.02
C PRO A 36 -1.67 -4.95 -9.27
N LEU A 37 -2.97 -5.13 -9.56
CA LEU A 37 -4.05 -4.26 -9.10
C LEU A 37 -4.97 -4.91 -8.05
N VAL A 38 -4.49 -5.07 -6.81
CA VAL A 38 -5.24 -5.78 -5.76
C VAL A 38 -6.56 -5.10 -5.39
N SER A 39 -6.58 -3.77 -5.26
CA SER A 39 -7.76 -3.01 -4.84
C SER A 39 -8.84 -3.04 -5.93
N LYS A 40 -8.45 -2.92 -7.20
CA LYS A 40 -9.37 -3.05 -8.35
C LYS A 40 -9.91 -4.45 -8.48
N GLN A 41 -9.07 -5.48 -8.30
CA GLN A 41 -9.51 -6.87 -8.33
C GLN A 41 -10.61 -7.14 -7.30
N ILE A 42 -10.42 -6.67 -6.06
CA ILE A 42 -11.42 -6.80 -4.99
C ILE A 42 -12.68 -6.00 -5.32
N LEU A 43 -12.55 -4.73 -5.72
CA LEU A 43 -13.69 -3.85 -6.00
C LEU A 43 -14.54 -4.35 -7.20
N LEU A 44 -13.88 -4.72 -8.32
CA LEU A 44 -14.55 -5.30 -9.49
C LEU A 44 -15.36 -6.53 -9.10
N SER A 45 -14.75 -7.44 -8.33
CA SER A 45 -15.41 -8.68 -7.94
C SER A 45 -16.61 -8.42 -7.04
N ASN A 46 -16.51 -7.47 -6.09
CA ASN A 46 -17.63 -7.07 -5.24
C ASN A 46 -18.78 -6.46 -6.06
N LEU A 47 -18.50 -5.57 -7.01
CA LEU A 47 -19.55 -4.97 -7.84
C LEU A 47 -20.18 -5.97 -8.81
N GLN A 48 -19.39 -6.88 -9.40
CA GLN A 48 -19.91 -7.95 -10.26
C GLN A 48 -20.77 -8.94 -9.46
N TYR A 49 -20.35 -9.29 -8.23
CA TYR A 49 -21.16 -10.11 -7.32
C TYR A 49 -22.47 -9.41 -6.92
N ALA A 50 -22.43 -8.09 -6.79
CA ALA A 50 -23.62 -7.25 -6.62
C ALA A 50 -24.47 -7.11 -7.91
N GLY A 51 -24.12 -7.77 -9.00
CA GLY A 51 -24.94 -7.79 -10.23
C GLY A 51 -24.80 -6.54 -11.09
N PHE A 52 -23.74 -5.75 -10.93
CA PHE A 52 -23.39 -4.69 -11.90
C PHE A 52 -22.50 -5.24 -13.03
N ASP A 53 -22.61 -4.67 -14.23
CA ASP A 53 -21.60 -4.86 -15.29
C ASP A 53 -20.44 -3.90 -15.03
N ALA A 54 -19.57 -4.27 -14.10
CA ALA A 54 -18.40 -3.47 -13.73
C ALA A 54 -17.16 -3.87 -14.56
N ARG A 55 -16.50 -2.87 -15.15
CA ARG A 55 -15.34 -3.03 -16.04
C ARG A 55 -14.17 -2.15 -15.61
N LEU A 56 -12.95 -2.66 -15.79
CA LEU A 56 -11.72 -1.91 -15.52
C LEU A 56 -11.36 -1.03 -16.71
N ILE A 57 -11.09 0.24 -16.44
CA ILE A 57 -10.45 1.18 -17.35
C ILE A 57 -9.06 1.48 -16.77
N ASP A 58 -8.02 0.80 -17.26
CA ASP A 58 -6.66 0.96 -16.77
C ASP A 58 -5.92 2.06 -17.53
N LEU A 59 -5.91 3.29 -16.99
CA LEU A 59 -5.27 4.43 -17.63
C LEU A 59 -3.75 4.46 -17.47
N ARG A 60 -3.14 3.49 -16.78
CA ARG A 60 -1.68 3.35 -16.78
C ARG A 60 -1.17 2.78 -18.11
N GLN A 61 -2.04 2.14 -18.89
CA GLN A 61 -1.69 1.59 -20.21
C GLN A 61 -1.48 2.71 -21.22
N GLY A 62 -0.66 2.47 -22.24
CA GLY A 62 -0.30 3.49 -23.25
C GLY A 62 1.05 4.15 -23.02
N THR A 63 1.33 5.19 -23.81
CA THR A 63 2.59 5.95 -23.83
C THR A 63 2.35 7.47 -23.87
N TYR A 64 1.10 7.91 -23.68
CA TYR A 64 0.75 9.33 -23.64
C TYR A 64 1.34 9.99 -22.39
N GLN A 65 1.72 11.25 -22.54
CA GLN A 65 2.27 12.08 -21.47
C GLN A 65 1.69 13.48 -21.59
N GLU A 66 1.31 14.08 -20.45
CA GLU A 66 0.81 15.45 -20.39
C GLU A 66 1.26 16.12 -19.09
N GLU A 67 1.89 17.29 -19.22
CA GLU A 67 2.17 18.17 -18.10
C GLU A 67 0.86 18.80 -17.64
N TYR A 68 0.56 18.70 -16.34
CA TYR A 68 -0.68 19.23 -15.76
C TYR A 68 -0.43 20.27 -14.66
N GLY A 69 0.83 20.51 -14.31
CA GLY A 69 1.20 21.50 -13.29
C GLY A 69 2.70 21.50 -13.01
N LYS A 70 3.08 22.34 -12.06
CA LYS A 70 4.46 22.50 -11.61
C LYS A 70 4.55 22.52 -10.09
N SER A 71 5.70 22.13 -9.56
CA SER A 71 6.05 22.25 -8.14
C SER A 71 7.44 22.86 -7.98
N ILE A 72 7.72 23.44 -6.83
CA ILE A 72 9.08 23.81 -6.44
C ILE A 72 9.49 22.95 -5.25
N TRP A 73 10.61 22.25 -5.37
CA TRP A 73 11.21 21.48 -4.28
C TRP A 73 12.72 21.63 -4.30
N GLN A 74 13.32 21.89 -3.14
CA GLN A 74 14.74 22.22 -3.02
C GLN A 74 15.27 23.37 -3.90
N ASN A 75 14.44 24.38 -4.18
CA ASN A 75 14.73 25.47 -5.14
C ASN A 75 14.83 24.99 -6.60
N THR A 76 14.41 23.77 -6.90
CA THR A 76 14.29 23.23 -8.26
C THR A 76 12.82 23.22 -8.66
N GLU A 77 12.52 23.72 -9.85
CA GLU A 77 11.20 23.58 -10.46
C GLU A 77 11.06 22.17 -11.05
N TYR A 78 9.92 21.55 -10.81
CA TYR A 78 9.55 20.26 -11.34
C TYR A 78 8.27 20.37 -12.16
N SER A 79 8.26 19.72 -13.33
CA SER A 79 7.04 19.48 -14.10
C SER A 79 6.31 18.26 -13.56
N LYS A 80 5.02 18.42 -13.26
CA LYS A 80 4.11 17.33 -12.91
C LYS A 80 3.52 16.76 -14.18
N VAL A 81 3.77 15.48 -14.44
CA VAL A 81 3.35 14.81 -15.67
C VAL A 81 2.59 13.54 -15.30
N TYR A 82 1.53 13.23 -16.03
CA TYR A 82 0.91 11.91 -15.95
C TYR A 82 1.24 11.06 -17.20
N PHE A 83 1.36 9.74 -17.02
CA PHE A 83 1.77 8.77 -18.03
C PHE A 83 0.74 7.66 -18.21
N GLY A 84 0.53 7.25 -19.45
CA GLY A 84 -0.30 6.11 -19.80
C GLY A 84 -1.28 6.47 -20.90
N SER A 85 -2.56 6.47 -20.57
CA SER A 85 -3.65 6.82 -21.49
C SER A 85 -4.12 8.24 -21.21
N LYS A 86 -4.58 8.92 -22.26
CA LYS A 86 -5.08 10.28 -22.15
C LYS A 86 -6.42 10.29 -21.43
N ILE A 87 -6.53 11.08 -20.36
CA ILE A 87 -7.76 11.14 -19.54
C ILE A 87 -8.95 11.58 -20.41
N GLN A 88 -8.74 12.54 -21.30
CA GLN A 88 -9.79 13.14 -22.12
C GLN A 88 -10.33 12.21 -23.22
N GLU A 89 -9.66 11.10 -23.50
CA GLU A 89 -10.11 10.09 -24.49
C GLU A 89 -11.11 9.09 -23.88
N VAL A 90 -11.25 9.06 -22.56
CA VAL A 90 -12.29 8.25 -21.90
C VAL A 90 -13.65 8.90 -22.16
N GLU A 91 -14.55 8.24 -22.88
CA GLU A 91 -15.90 8.77 -23.14
C GLU A 91 -16.72 8.82 -21.83
N PRO A 92 -17.07 10.00 -21.29
CA PRO A 92 -17.77 10.11 -20.00
C PRO A 92 -19.13 9.42 -19.95
N LEU A 93 -19.81 9.28 -21.09
CA LEU A 93 -21.13 8.64 -21.19
C LEU A 93 -21.08 7.12 -21.42
N ALA A 94 -19.88 6.52 -21.52
CA ALA A 94 -19.72 5.09 -21.84
C ALA A 94 -20.26 4.13 -20.77
N TYR A 95 -20.45 4.62 -19.53
CA TYR A 95 -20.96 3.85 -18.41
C TYR A 95 -22.04 4.64 -17.66
N ASP A 96 -22.89 3.93 -16.90
CA ASP A 96 -23.96 4.57 -16.13
C ASP A 96 -23.45 5.31 -14.90
N ALA A 97 -22.35 4.83 -14.32
CA ALA A 97 -21.60 5.48 -13.25
C ALA A 97 -20.11 5.13 -13.33
N TRP A 98 -19.31 5.93 -12.64
CA TRP A 98 -17.86 5.77 -12.57
C TRP A 98 -17.39 5.52 -11.14
N GLY A 99 -16.36 4.70 -10.99
CA GLY A 99 -15.63 4.52 -9.73
C GLY A 99 -14.15 4.89 -9.89
N VAL A 100 -13.67 5.83 -9.09
CA VAL A 100 -12.25 6.23 -9.05
C VAL A 100 -11.67 5.87 -7.67
N THR A 101 -10.44 5.37 -7.61
CA THR A 101 -9.78 5.13 -6.33
C THR A 101 -8.49 5.92 -6.21
N ASN A 102 -8.29 6.64 -5.12
CA ASN A 102 -6.99 7.22 -4.79
C ASN A 102 -6.56 6.91 -3.35
N ASN A 103 -5.39 6.27 -3.21
CA ASN A 103 -4.82 5.95 -1.90
C ASN A 103 -3.67 6.88 -1.48
N PHE A 104 -3.08 7.63 -2.40
CA PHE A 104 -1.86 8.39 -2.13
C PHE A 104 -2.05 9.85 -2.49
N SER A 105 -1.67 10.75 -1.58
CA SER A 105 -1.75 12.20 -1.79
C SER A 105 -1.07 12.62 -3.10
N GLN A 106 0.07 12.01 -3.46
CA GLN A 106 0.79 12.35 -4.70
C GLN A 106 -0.07 12.23 -5.98
N HIS A 107 -1.08 11.34 -6.02
CA HIS A 107 -1.95 11.17 -7.20
C HIS A 107 -3.23 12.03 -7.15
N ARG A 108 -3.39 12.85 -6.12
CA ARG A 108 -4.62 13.61 -5.82
C ARG A 108 -5.04 14.51 -6.97
N GLU A 109 -4.10 15.27 -7.54
CA GLU A 109 -4.41 16.19 -8.65
C GLU A 109 -4.80 15.43 -9.93
N ILE A 110 -4.13 14.32 -10.24
CA ILE A 110 -4.51 13.42 -11.36
C ILE A 110 -5.92 12.86 -11.14
N ALA A 111 -6.24 12.47 -9.90
CA ALA A 111 -7.59 12.03 -9.56
C ALA A 111 -8.62 13.13 -9.82
N TYR A 112 -8.34 14.40 -9.48
CA TYR A 112 -9.23 15.51 -9.77
C TYR A 112 -9.46 15.72 -11.25
N LEU A 113 -8.40 15.70 -12.07
CA LEU A 113 -8.50 15.82 -13.52
C LEU A 113 -9.40 14.72 -14.09
N THR A 114 -9.21 13.49 -13.61
CA THR A 114 -10.01 12.32 -14.00
C THR A 114 -11.47 12.49 -13.60
N ILE A 115 -11.74 12.83 -12.33
CA ILE A 115 -13.11 13.00 -11.80
C ILE A 115 -13.84 14.10 -12.56
N LYS A 116 -13.21 15.26 -12.75
CA LYS A 116 -13.78 16.40 -13.47
C LYS A 116 -14.17 16.03 -14.90
N HIS A 117 -13.33 15.27 -15.59
CA HIS A 117 -13.61 14.79 -16.94
C HIS A 117 -14.81 13.82 -16.97
N LEU A 118 -14.80 12.79 -16.12
CA LEU A 118 -15.88 11.80 -16.05
C LEU A 118 -17.23 12.40 -15.64
N ALA A 119 -17.22 13.39 -14.75
CA ALA A 119 -18.42 14.09 -14.31
C ALA A 119 -18.95 15.12 -15.33
N SER A 120 -18.17 15.47 -16.37
CA SER A 120 -18.45 16.61 -17.27
C SER A 120 -19.77 16.51 -18.06
N LYS A 121 -20.33 15.30 -18.17
CA LYS A 121 -21.62 15.02 -18.84
C LYS A 121 -22.73 14.59 -17.89
N GLY A 122 -22.55 14.82 -16.58
CA GLY A 122 -23.56 14.55 -15.56
C GLY A 122 -23.66 13.10 -15.10
N ARG A 123 -22.73 12.22 -15.49
CA ARG A 123 -22.65 10.87 -14.94
C ARG A 123 -22.11 10.90 -13.51
N PRO A 124 -22.67 10.11 -12.59
CA PRO A 124 -22.19 10.08 -11.22
C PRO A 124 -20.79 9.46 -11.13
N VAL A 125 -19.95 10.06 -10.30
CA VAL A 125 -18.59 9.59 -10.02
C VAL A 125 -18.48 9.31 -8.53
N VAL A 126 -18.27 8.04 -8.16
CA VAL A 126 -18.03 7.62 -6.77
C VAL A 126 -16.53 7.44 -6.58
N VAL A 127 -16.00 8.00 -5.49
CA VAL A 127 -14.57 8.05 -5.24
C VAL A 127 -14.25 7.40 -3.89
N GLY A 128 -13.17 6.62 -3.81
CA GLY A 128 -12.76 5.98 -2.56
C GLY A 128 -11.25 5.79 -2.44
N GLY A 129 -10.78 5.39 -1.26
CA GLY A 129 -9.36 5.18 -0.99
C GLY A 129 -8.85 6.02 0.17
N SER A 130 -7.61 5.75 0.54
CA SER A 130 -6.97 6.30 1.74
C SER A 130 -6.89 7.83 1.74
N ASP A 131 -6.43 8.44 0.64
CA ASP A 131 -6.36 9.91 0.52
C ASP A 131 -7.75 10.56 0.48
N THR A 132 -8.71 9.88 -0.17
CA THR A 132 -10.08 10.39 -0.31
C THR A 132 -10.82 10.42 1.02
N ILE A 133 -10.51 9.47 1.92
CA ILE A 133 -11.06 9.44 3.29
C ILE A 133 -10.51 10.60 4.11
N ALA A 134 -9.23 10.92 3.94
CA ALA A 134 -8.59 11.98 4.69
C ALA A 134 -9.06 13.37 4.24
N GLU A 135 -9.21 13.57 2.93
CA GLU A 135 -9.51 14.88 2.33
C GLU A 135 -10.79 14.88 1.46
N PRO A 136 -11.94 14.41 1.97
CA PRO A 136 -13.11 14.11 1.14
C PRO A 136 -13.67 15.32 0.39
N GLN A 137 -13.61 16.51 1.01
CA GLN A 137 -14.18 17.74 0.44
C GLN A 137 -13.53 18.12 -0.88
N SER A 138 -12.23 17.89 -1.00
CA SER A 138 -11.47 18.23 -2.19
C SER A 138 -11.87 17.37 -3.41
N TYR A 139 -12.24 16.11 -3.19
CA TYR A 139 -12.77 15.21 -4.21
C TYR A 139 -14.20 15.56 -4.62
N LEU A 140 -15.04 15.93 -3.66
CA LEU A 140 -16.41 16.42 -3.94
C LEU A 140 -16.35 17.71 -4.77
N ALA A 141 -15.45 18.64 -4.43
CA ALA A 141 -15.20 19.87 -5.19
C ALA A 141 -14.69 19.60 -6.62
N ALA A 142 -13.97 18.50 -6.84
CA ALA A 142 -13.54 18.08 -8.17
C ALA A 142 -14.68 17.51 -9.04
N GLY A 143 -15.87 17.28 -8.48
CA GLY A 143 -17.05 16.78 -9.19
C GLY A 143 -17.48 15.38 -8.77
N ALA A 144 -16.89 14.78 -7.73
CA ALA A 144 -17.36 13.51 -7.20
C ALA A 144 -18.78 13.65 -6.65
N THR A 145 -19.64 12.70 -6.99
CA THR A 145 -21.01 12.60 -6.45
C THR A 145 -21.02 12.09 -5.01
N ALA A 146 -20.08 11.20 -4.69
CA ALA A 146 -19.93 10.64 -3.37
C ALA A 146 -18.48 10.23 -3.09
N VAL A 147 -18.09 10.30 -1.83
CA VAL A 147 -16.84 9.75 -1.30
C VAL A 147 -17.16 8.58 -0.38
N VAL A 148 -16.50 7.44 -0.59
CA VAL A 148 -16.61 6.24 0.23
C VAL A 148 -15.62 6.34 1.39
N LEU A 149 -16.15 6.24 2.61
CA LEU A 149 -15.40 6.22 3.87
C LEU A 149 -15.07 4.80 4.34
N ASP A 150 -15.88 3.82 3.94
CA ASP A 150 -15.70 2.43 4.33
C ASP A 150 -14.55 1.75 3.57
N LYS A 151 -13.59 1.17 4.31
CA LYS A 151 -12.47 0.39 3.75
C LYS A 151 -12.74 -1.11 3.68
N SER A 152 -13.87 -1.59 4.23
CA SER A 152 -14.22 -3.02 4.19
C SER A 152 -14.87 -3.45 2.88
N GLY A 153 -15.52 -2.51 2.19
CA GLY A 153 -16.20 -2.70 0.91
C GLY A 153 -17.72 -2.86 1.00
N ALA A 154 -18.29 -2.84 2.21
CA ALA A 154 -19.73 -2.90 2.46
C ALA A 154 -20.48 -1.72 1.81
N ALA A 155 -19.88 -0.52 1.78
CA ALA A 155 -20.54 0.66 1.21
C ALA A 155 -20.60 0.66 -0.33
N ASN A 156 -19.78 -0.15 -1.02
CA ASN A 156 -19.55 -0.02 -2.46
C ASN A 156 -20.79 -0.31 -3.33
N ALA A 157 -21.56 -1.35 -3.02
CA ALA A 157 -22.77 -1.66 -3.79
C ALA A 157 -23.95 -0.73 -3.44
N PRO A 158 -24.24 -0.45 -2.15
CA PRO A 158 -25.30 0.49 -1.78
C PRO A 158 -25.11 1.90 -2.34
N ILE A 159 -23.88 2.42 -2.38
CA ILE A 159 -23.64 3.75 -2.96
C ILE A 159 -23.88 3.76 -4.47
N MET A 160 -23.51 2.69 -5.18
CA MET A 160 -23.74 2.58 -6.62
C MET A 160 -25.24 2.50 -6.92
N ASP A 161 -26.02 1.74 -6.15
CA ASP A 161 -27.48 1.74 -6.27
C ASP A 161 -28.05 3.16 -6.09
N TYR A 162 -27.62 3.86 -5.03
CA TYR A 162 -28.08 5.20 -4.69
C TYR A 162 -27.81 6.22 -5.81
N VAL A 163 -26.57 6.31 -6.31
CA VAL A 163 -26.21 7.31 -7.33
C VAL A 163 -26.83 7.02 -8.69
N LEU A 164 -27.25 5.77 -8.93
CA LEU A 164 -28.01 5.35 -10.11
C LEU A 164 -29.54 5.56 -9.94
N GLY A 165 -29.98 6.18 -8.85
CA GLY A 165 -31.40 6.43 -8.57
C GLY A 165 -32.19 5.18 -8.17
N LYS A 166 -31.51 4.10 -7.77
CA LYS A 166 -32.14 2.88 -7.26
C LYS A 166 -32.24 2.93 -5.74
N THR A 167 -33.18 2.18 -5.18
CA THR A 167 -33.19 1.92 -3.74
C THR A 167 -31.96 1.10 -3.37
N PRO A 168 -31.12 1.56 -2.42
CA PRO A 168 -29.97 0.80 -1.96
C PRO A 168 -30.36 -0.58 -1.44
N ARG A 169 -29.63 -1.62 -1.87
CA ARG A 169 -29.85 -3.01 -1.41
C ARG A 169 -29.58 -3.24 0.07
N GLU A 170 -28.77 -2.38 0.67
CA GLU A 170 -28.46 -2.33 2.10
C GLU A 170 -28.47 -0.87 2.58
N GLU A 171 -28.38 -0.66 3.89
CA GLU A 171 -28.33 0.69 4.48
C GLU A 171 -27.19 1.54 3.88
N LEU A 172 -27.56 2.66 3.27
CA LEU A 172 -26.59 3.64 2.80
C LEU A 172 -25.85 4.25 3.99
N SER A 173 -24.58 3.90 4.13
CA SER A 173 -23.70 4.32 5.22
C SER A 173 -22.23 4.22 4.78
N GLY A 174 -21.32 4.82 5.55
CA GLY A 174 -19.90 4.82 5.20
C GLY A 174 -19.58 5.68 3.97
N VAL A 175 -20.33 6.77 3.75
CA VAL A 175 -20.17 7.66 2.59
C VAL A 175 -20.43 9.12 2.96
N ILE A 176 -19.87 10.04 2.18
CA ILE A 176 -20.21 11.47 2.15
C ILE A 176 -20.78 11.78 0.78
N LEU A 177 -21.91 12.50 0.72
CA LEU A 177 -22.61 12.83 -0.52
C LEU A 177 -22.44 14.30 -0.89
N ALA A 178 -22.29 14.60 -2.18
CA ALA A 178 -22.15 15.98 -2.69
C ALA A 178 -23.41 16.82 -2.48
N ASN A 179 -24.58 16.19 -2.41
CA ASN A 179 -25.88 16.86 -2.26
C ASN A 179 -26.17 17.32 -0.81
N GLY A 180 -25.20 17.17 0.11
CA GLY A 180 -25.34 17.54 1.52
C GLY A 180 -26.13 16.56 2.38
N SER A 181 -26.65 15.46 1.81
CA SER A 181 -27.27 14.39 2.60
C SER A 181 -26.23 13.72 3.50
N GLN A 182 -26.62 13.41 4.74
CA GLN A 182 -25.71 12.91 5.77
C GLN A 182 -26.11 11.49 6.24
N PRO A 183 -25.88 10.45 5.42
CA PRO A 183 -25.97 9.08 5.91
C PRO A 183 -24.94 8.84 7.04
N PRO A 184 -25.13 7.81 7.87
CA PRO A 184 -24.16 7.48 8.89
C PRO A 184 -22.75 7.33 8.30
N LEU A 185 -21.76 8.02 8.89
CA LEU A 185 -20.38 8.01 8.39
C LEU A 185 -19.69 6.64 8.50
N ARG A 186 -20.28 5.69 9.22
CA ARG A 186 -19.76 4.35 9.42
C ARG A 186 -20.80 3.31 9.06
N VAL A 187 -20.37 2.27 8.38
CA VAL A 187 -21.17 1.07 8.16
C VAL A 187 -21.39 0.36 9.50
N ARG A 188 -22.63 -0.11 9.75
CA ARG A 188 -22.92 -0.87 10.97
C ARG A 188 -22.26 -2.24 10.98
N ARG A 189 -22.12 -2.84 9.80
CA ARG A 189 -21.54 -4.18 9.59
C ARG A 189 -20.48 -4.09 8.50
N PRO A 190 -19.21 -3.87 8.86
CA PRO A 190 -18.12 -3.95 7.91
C PRO A 190 -18.09 -5.33 7.23
N LEU A 191 -17.84 -5.35 5.91
CA LEU A 191 -17.73 -6.58 5.14
C LEU A 191 -16.45 -7.31 5.57
N HIS A 192 -16.61 -8.56 6.03
CA HIS A 192 -15.45 -9.33 6.48
C HIS A 192 -14.71 -9.89 5.24
N PRO A 193 -13.36 -9.90 5.21
CA PRO A 193 -12.62 -10.38 4.03
C PRO A 193 -12.87 -11.86 3.71
N GLN A 194 -13.33 -12.65 4.68
CA GLN A 194 -13.83 -14.01 4.45
C GLN A 194 -14.97 -14.07 3.42
N ASP A 195 -15.79 -13.03 3.37
CA ASP A 195 -17.02 -12.96 2.57
C ASP A 195 -16.80 -12.27 1.22
N TRP A 196 -15.62 -11.70 0.98
CA TRP A 196 -15.29 -11.10 -0.32
C TRP A 196 -15.35 -12.16 -1.42
N PRO A 197 -16.04 -11.91 -2.55
CA PRO A 197 -16.14 -12.88 -3.62
C PRO A 197 -14.75 -13.22 -4.18
N ILE A 198 -14.53 -14.50 -4.49
CA ILE A 198 -13.33 -14.92 -5.22
C ILE A 198 -13.42 -14.31 -6.62
N PRO A 199 -12.40 -13.57 -7.08
CA PRO A 199 -12.41 -12.94 -8.39
C PRO A 199 -12.48 -14.01 -9.47
N ASN A 200 -13.30 -13.78 -10.49
CA ASN A 200 -13.33 -14.66 -11.65
C ASN A 200 -12.03 -14.54 -12.46
N MET A 201 -11.80 -15.52 -13.32
CA MET A 201 -10.61 -15.63 -14.16
C MET A 201 -10.33 -14.37 -15.01
N SER A 202 -11.37 -13.73 -15.54
CA SER A 202 -11.20 -12.56 -16.41
C SER A 202 -10.80 -11.31 -15.63
N VAL A 203 -11.33 -11.11 -14.43
CA VAL A 203 -10.92 -10.02 -13.52
C VAL A 203 -9.47 -10.20 -13.08
N ILE A 204 -9.07 -11.41 -12.69
CA ILE A 204 -7.68 -11.68 -12.27
C ILE A 204 -6.71 -11.37 -13.42
N LYS A 205 -7.00 -11.86 -14.63
CA LYS A 205 -6.13 -11.64 -15.81
C LYS A 205 -5.93 -10.16 -16.14
N GLN A 206 -6.95 -9.33 -15.96
CA GLN A 206 -6.85 -7.87 -16.13
C GLN A 206 -6.02 -7.19 -15.04
N CYS A 207 -5.89 -7.82 -13.87
CA CYS A 207 -5.20 -7.25 -12.70
C CYS A 207 -3.79 -7.83 -12.47
N LEU A 208 -3.32 -8.75 -13.33
CA LEU A 208 -1.97 -9.28 -13.27
C LEU A 208 -0.95 -8.18 -13.58
N GLY A 209 0.13 -8.15 -12.81
CA GLY A 209 1.29 -7.32 -13.08
C GLY A 209 2.43 -8.10 -13.72
N THR A 210 3.42 -7.38 -14.23
CA THR A 210 4.71 -7.91 -14.65
C THR A 210 5.93 -7.33 -13.96
N GLN A 211 5.72 -6.37 -13.06
CA GLN A 211 6.79 -5.79 -12.26
C GLN A 211 6.34 -5.54 -10.82
N HIS A 212 7.32 -5.37 -9.94
CA HIS A 212 7.08 -4.89 -8.59
C HIS A 212 8.28 -4.09 -8.08
N LYS A 213 8.12 -2.78 -7.87
CA LYS A 213 9.11 -1.88 -7.25
C LYS A 213 10.55 -2.01 -7.82
N ASN A 214 10.69 -2.11 -9.14
CA ASN A 214 11.98 -2.32 -9.84
C ASN A 214 12.78 -3.54 -9.39
N LEU A 215 12.11 -4.53 -8.79
CA LEU A 215 12.77 -5.76 -8.40
C LEU A 215 13.13 -6.55 -9.67
N PRO A 216 14.38 -6.99 -9.84
CA PRO A 216 14.73 -7.88 -10.93
C PRO A 216 14.00 -9.22 -10.72
N LEU A 217 13.10 -9.53 -11.65
CA LEU A 217 12.34 -10.77 -11.67
C LEU A 217 12.80 -11.63 -12.84
N PRO A 218 13.14 -12.89 -12.59
CA PRO A 218 13.43 -13.80 -13.69
C PRO A 218 12.14 -14.08 -14.47
N GLU A 219 12.28 -14.38 -15.76
CA GLU A 219 11.17 -14.43 -16.72
C GLU A 219 10.05 -15.39 -16.27
N GLU A 220 10.41 -16.52 -15.67
CA GLU A 220 9.50 -17.52 -15.16
C GLU A 220 8.63 -17.04 -13.98
N ARG A 221 8.88 -15.83 -13.45
CA ARG A 221 8.17 -15.20 -12.33
C ARG A 221 7.40 -13.94 -12.69
N LEU A 222 7.48 -13.48 -13.94
CA LEU A 222 6.93 -12.20 -14.35
C LEU A 222 5.40 -12.13 -14.26
N LYS A 223 4.64 -13.23 -14.29
CA LYS A 223 3.18 -13.11 -14.07
C LYS A 223 2.86 -13.00 -12.58
N ILE A 224 2.63 -11.78 -12.12
CA ILE A 224 2.44 -11.45 -10.72
C ILE A 224 0.95 -11.23 -10.43
N GLY A 225 0.36 -12.13 -9.66
CA GLY A 225 -0.96 -11.96 -9.06
C GLY A 225 -0.91 -11.11 -7.80
N SER A 226 -2.07 -10.84 -7.22
CA SER A 226 -2.15 -10.15 -5.93
C SER A 226 -3.32 -10.60 -5.08
N ILE A 227 -3.13 -10.57 -3.77
CA ILE A 227 -4.15 -10.90 -2.77
C ILE A 227 -4.06 -9.94 -1.58
N MET A 228 -5.14 -9.87 -0.81
CA MET A 228 -5.18 -9.24 0.50
C MET A 228 -5.90 -10.20 1.44
N THR A 229 -5.18 -10.78 2.40
CA THR A 229 -5.72 -11.88 3.23
C THR A 229 -6.33 -11.41 4.55
N ASP A 230 -6.12 -10.14 4.87
CA ASP A 230 -6.66 -9.45 6.02
C ASP A 230 -6.79 -7.95 5.74
N ILE A 231 -7.61 -7.30 6.56
CA ILE A 231 -7.81 -5.86 6.59
C ILE A 231 -7.72 -5.37 8.03
N GLY A 232 -7.32 -4.11 8.18
CA GLY A 232 -7.16 -3.48 9.47
C GLY A 232 -5.90 -3.94 10.20
N CYS A 233 -5.62 -3.32 11.34
CA CYS A 233 -4.42 -3.57 12.12
C CYS A 233 -4.75 -3.53 13.62
N ASP A 234 -4.00 -4.27 14.43
CA ASP A 234 -4.06 -4.26 15.90
C ASP A 234 -3.16 -3.17 16.53
N ARG A 235 -2.37 -2.46 15.72
CA ARG A 235 -1.46 -1.39 16.16
C ARG A 235 -2.08 -0.01 15.97
N GLN A 236 -1.51 0.99 16.64
CA GLN A 236 -1.92 2.40 16.58
C GLN A 236 -0.71 3.29 16.29
N CYS A 237 -0.01 3.04 15.18
CA CYS A 237 1.07 3.91 14.73
C CYS A 237 0.49 5.26 14.28
N ASP A 238 1.03 6.35 14.81
CA ASP A 238 0.59 7.73 14.54
C ASP A 238 0.76 8.17 13.07
N PHE A 239 1.72 7.60 12.35
CA PHE A 239 1.98 7.88 10.93
C PHE A 239 1.13 7.03 9.97
N CYS A 240 0.38 6.03 10.48
CA CYS A 240 -0.34 5.08 9.64
C CYS A 240 -1.84 5.40 9.63
N GLN A 241 -2.47 5.32 8.46
CA GLN A 241 -3.92 5.56 8.34
C GLN A 241 -4.79 4.33 8.64
N THR A 242 -4.26 3.10 8.52
CA THR A 242 -5.03 1.88 8.77
C THR A 242 -5.77 1.86 10.12
N PRO A 243 -5.17 2.30 11.24
CA PRO A 243 -5.86 2.38 12.52
C PRO A 243 -7.04 3.36 12.54
N THR A 244 -7.02 4.43 11.73
CA THR A 244 -8.06 5.47 11.71
C THR A 244 -9.31 5.03 10.95
N TYR A 245 -9.26 3.92 10.20
CA TYR A 245 -10.44 3.33 9.57
C TYR A 245 -11.39 2.66 10.57
N HIS A 246 -10.95 2.42 11.81
CA HIS A 246 -11.74 1.79 12.88
C HIS A 246 -12.38 0.44 12.52
N LEU A 247 -11.77 -0.32 11.60
CA LEU A 247 -12.27 -1.63 11.18
C LEU A 247 -11.96 -2.76 12.18
N GLY A 248 -10.89 -2.59 12.96
CA GLY A 248 -10.23 -3.65 13.71
C GLY A 248 -9.57 -4.68 12.78
N TYR A 249 -8.74 -5.55 13.35
CA TYR A 249 -8.07 -6.61 12.60
C TYR A 249 -9.03 -7.75 12.21
N ARG A 250 -9.15 -8.02 10.91
CA ARG A 250 -10.03 -9.04 10.34
C ARG A 250 -9.31 -9.83 9.27
N ALA A 251 -9.45 -11.15 9.28
CA ALA A 251 -8.57 -12.01 8.52
C ALA A 251 -9.34 -13.19 7.92
N MET A 252 -9.04 -13.55 6.67
CA MET A 252 -9.54 -14.77 6.03
C MET A 252 -9.04 -16.02 6.76
N SER A 253 -9.81 -17.10 6.73
CA SER A 253 -9.32 -18.44 7.10
C SER A 253 -8.26 -18.97 6.11
N PRO A 254 -7.40 -19.93 6.50
CA PRO A 254 -6.45 -20.56 5.59
C PRO A 254 -7.12 -21.14 4.33
N ASP A 255 -8.25 -21.83 4.46
CA ASP A 255 -9.02 -22.36 3.34
C ASP A 255 -9.45 -21.27 2.35
N ARG A 256 -9.87 -20.12 2.87
CA ARG A 256 -10.27 -18.99 2.01
C ARG A 256 -9.05 -18.40 1.30
N VAL A 257 -7.91 -18.27 1.98
CA VAL A 257 -6.66 -17.84 1.34
C VAL A 257 -6.26 -18.82 0.24
N LEU A 258 -6.36 -20.12 0.48
CA LEU A 258 -6.09 -21.16 -0.52
C LEU A 258 -6.97 -20.99 -1.76
N GLN A 259 -8.27 -20.72 -1.60
CA GLN A 259 -9.17 -20.46 -2.73
C GLN A 259 -8.71 -19.25 -3.57
N TRP A 260 -8.29 -18.16 -2.92
CA TRP A 260 -7.72 -17.00 -3.62
C TRP A 260 -6.44 -17.36 -4.37
N LEU A 261 -5.54 -18.12 -3.74
CA LEU A 261 -4.27 -18.54 -4.36
C LEU A 261 -4.49 -19.46 -5.56
N VAL A 262 -5.42 -20.42 -5.46
CA VAL A 262 -5.80 -21.31 -6.56
C VAL A 262 -6.32 -20.47 -7.73
N ALA A 263 -7.23 -19.54 -7.48
CA ALA A 263 -7.76 -18.67 -8.54
C ALA A 263 -6.65 -17.85 -9.23
N GLN A 264 -5.70 -17.30 -8.47
CA GLN A 264 -4.53 -16.60 -9.04
C GLN A 264 -3.66 -17.54 -9.90
N LYS A 265 -3.40 -18.76 -9.41
CA LYS A 265 -2.60 -19.77 -10.11
C LYS A 265 -3.25 -20.19 -11.43
N GLU A 266 -4.55 -20.46 -11.42
CA GLU A 266 -5.33 -20.83 -12.60
C GLU A 266 -5.37 -19.70 -13.63
N ALA A 267 -5.35 -18.44 -13.19
CA ALA A 267 -5.20 -17.26 -14.04
C ALA A 267 -3.80 -17.09 -14.63
N GLY A 268 -2.85 -17.92 -14.22
CA GLY A 268 -1.49 -17.98 -14.74
C GLY A 268 -0.46 -17.25 -13.89
N ALA A 269 -0.82 -16.80 -12.68
CA ALA A 269 0.15 -16.21 -11.76
C ALA A 269 1.25 -17.24 -11.39
N LYS A 270 2.48 -16.75 -11.34
CA LYS A 270 3.68 -17.47 -10.89
C LYS A 270 4.19 -16.94 -9.56
N SER A 271 3.84 -15.70 -9.28
CA SER A 271 4.19 -14.92 -8.11
C SER A 271 2.94 -14.25 -7.59
N VAL A 272 2.85 -13.97 -6.29
CA VAL A 272 1.73 -13.26 -5.68
C VAL A 272 2.26 -12.23 -4.70
N VAL A 273 1.78 -11.00 -4.86
CA VAL A 273 2.00 -9.92 -3.91
C VAL A 273 0.89 -9.95 -2.87
N ASN A 274 1.26 -10.06 -1.59
CA ASN A 274 0.31 -10.07 -0.50
C ASN A 274 0.25 -8.70 0.19
N PHE A 275 -0.81 -7.94 -0.11
CA PHE A 275 -1.04 -6.59 0.40
C PHE A 275 -1.79 -6.57 1.74
N SER A 276 -1.67 -7.62 2.54
CA SER A 276 -2.25 -7.64 3.89
C SER A 276 -1.82 -6.41 4.68
N ASP A 277 -2.76 -5.83 5.43
CA ASP A 277 -2.49 -4.69 6.30
C ASP A 277 -1.61 -5.12 7.48
N GLN A 278 -1.83 -6.34 8.00
CA GLN A 278 -1.11 -6.88 9.13
C GLN A 278 -1.18 -8.42 9.16
N PHE A 279 -0.48 -9.09 8.23
CA PHE A 279 -0.55 -10.55 8.08
C PHE A 279 -0.28 -11.31 9.39
N LEU A 280 0.68 -10.84 10.18
CA LEU A 280 1.03 -11.47 11.46
C LEU A 280 0.05 -11.17 12.59
N GLY A 281 -0.95 -10.31 12.41
CA GLY A 281 -2.00 -10.06 13.39
C GLY A 281 -2.72 -11.35 13.83
N ARG A 282 -2.71 -12.39 12.98
CA ARG A 282 -3.20 -13.74 13.26
C ARG A 282 -2.59 -14.33 14.53
N ILE A 283 -1.29 -14.09 14.78
CA ILE A 283 -0.53 -14.72 15.87
C ILE A 283 -1.10 -14.42 17.26
N LEU A 284 -1.87 -13.33 17.38
CA LEU A 284 -2.51 -12.90 18.61
C LEU A 284 -3.71 -13.77 18.99
N LYS A 285 -4.29 -14.52 18.03
CA LYS A 285 -5.42 -15.42 18.25
C LYS A 285 -4.94 -16.84 18.54
N LYS A 286 -5.74 -17.59 19.31
CA LYS A 286 -5.52 -19.03 19.50
C LYS A 286 -5.55 -19.73 18.14
N GLY A 287 -4.55 -20.56 17.85
CA GLY A 287 -4.40 -21.23 16.55
C GLY A 287 -3.71 -20.38 15.47
N GLY A 288 -3.51 -19.08 15.68
CA GLY A 288 -3.01 -18.18 14.63
C GLY A 288 -1.64 -18.52 14.04
N LYS A 289 -0.74 -19.16 14.81
CA LYS A 289 0.52 -19.71 14.27
C LYS A 289 0.24 -20.80 13.24
N ALA A 290 -0.68 -21.73 13.56
CA ALA A 290 -1.05 -22.81 12.64
C ALA A 290 -1.66 -22.26 11.34
N ASP A 291 -2.54 -21.25 11.45
CA ASP A 291 -3.11 -20.58 10.27
C ASP A 291 -2.01 -20.01 9.35
N ILE A 292 -1.00 -19.34 9.93
CA ILE A 292 0.12 -18.79 9.17
C ILE A 292 0.91 -19.91 8.47
N LEU A 293 1.24 -20.98 9.19
CA LEU A 293 1.99 -22.11 8.63
C LEU A 293 1.21 -22.80 7.50
N GLU A 294 -0.10 -22.96 7.63
CA GLU A 294 -0.96 -23.55 6.61
C GLU A 294 -1.07 -22.68 5.34
N ILE A 295 -1.18 -21.36 5.51
CA ILE A 295 -1.15 -20.41 4.40
C ILE A 295 0.20 -20.48 3.68
N MET A 296 1.31 -20.46 4.41
CA MET A 296 2.65 -20.54 3.82
C MET A 296 2.90 -21.87 3.12
N LYS A 297 2.38 -22.97 3.67
CA LYS A 297 2.37 -24.28 3.01
C LYS A 297 1.61 -24.22 1.68
N SER A 298 0.44 -23.59 1.64
CA SER A 298 -0.36 -23.44 0.42
C SER A 298 0.40 -22.70 -0.71
N PHE A 299 1.14 -21.64 -0.38
CA PHE A 299 2.00 -20.96 -1.37
C PHE A 299 3.04 -21.92 -1.98
N ARG A 300 3.70 -22.72 -1.13
CA ARG A 300 4.73 -23.68 -1.57
C ARG A 300 4.14 -24.80 -2.43
N GLU A 301 3.05 -25.42 -1.99
CA GLU A 301 2.39 -26.52 -2.71
C GLU A 301 1.85 -26.07 -4.08
N LEU A 302 1.36 -24.84 -4.19
CA LEU A 302 0.93 -24.26 -5.47
C LEU A 302 2.10 -23.78 -6.34
N GLY A 303 3.33 -23.84 -5.84
CA GLY A 303 4.51 -23.36 -6.52
C GLY A 303 4.44 -21.86 -6.84
N LEU A 304 3.96 -21.06 -5.89
CA LEU A 304 3.87 -19.61 -5.98
C LEU A 304 4.98 -18.95 -5.14
N ALA A 305 5.66 -17.97 -5.72
CA ALA A 305 6.51 -17.06 -4.95
C ALA A 305 5.66 -16.01 -4.25
N VAL A 306 5.94 -15.71 -2.98
CA VAL A 306 5.27 -14.64 -2.21
C VAL A 306 6.15 -13.41 -2.05
N PHE A 307 5.51 -12.26 -2.08
CA PHE A 307 6.10 -10.94 -1.92
C PHE A 307 5.37 -10.22 -0.78
N TRP A 308 6.12 -9.63 0.14
CA TRP A 308 5.59 -8.87 1.27
C TRP A 308 5.86 -7.36 1.09
N PRO A 309 5.05 -6.63 0.30
CA PRO A 309 5.31 -5.22 -0.04
C PRO A 309 5.06 -4.24 1.11
N ASN A 310 4.14 -4.60 2.02
CA ASN A 310 3.81 -3.88 3.26
C ASN A 310 4.67 -4.39 4.43
N GLY A 311 5.39 -5.49 4.21
CA GLY A 311 6.26 -6.13 5.17
C GLY A 311 5.53 -6.90 6.28
N LEU A 312 6.33 -7.48 7.18
CA LEU A 312 5.87 -8.27 8.30
C LEU A 312 6.46 -7.69 9.60
N GLU A 313 5.63 -7.56 10.63
CA GLU A 313 6.05 -7.02 11.93
C GLU A 313 6.99 -8.00 12.66
N LEU A 314 8.29 -7.66 12.75
CA LEU A 314 9.32 -8.52 13.34
C LEU A 314 9.03 -8.95 14.79
N LYS A 315 8.45 -8.06 15.60
CA LYS A 315 8.13 -8.39 17.00
C LYS A 315 7.12 -9.52 17.14
N LYS A 316 6.31 -9.77 16.10
CA LYS A 316 5.35 -10.88 16.06
C LYS A 316 5.97 -12.21 15.66
N THR A 317 7.23 -12.23 15.24
CA THR A 317 7.97 -13.45 14.92
C THR A 317 8.88 -13.91 16.04
N THR A 318 8.60 -13.45 17.26
CA THR A 318 9.22 -13.94 18.49
C THR A 318 8.31 -14.95 19.18
N LEU A 319 8.85 -15.77 20.08
CA LEU A 319 8.06 -16.65 20.95
C LEU A 319 7.04 -15.89 21.82
N GLY A 320 7.30 -14.61 22.11
CA GLY A 320 6.38 -13.69 22.78
C GLY A 320 5.27 -13.11 21.90
N ARG A 321 5.29 -13.32 20.58
CA ARG A 321 4.20 -13.01 19.63
C ARG A 321 3.79 -11.54 19.61
N GLY A 322 4.71 -10.63 19.91
CA GLY A 322 4.42 -9.19 19.96
C GLY A 322 3.53 -8.73 21.12
N ILE A 323 3.32 -9.57 22.14
CA ILE A 323 2.51 -9.26 23.33
C ILE A 323 3.42 -8.79 24.47
N ASN A 324 3.20 -7.59 24.98
CA ASN A 324 3.86 -7.09 26.18
C ASN A 324 3.17 -7.68 27.42
N ARG A 325 3.72 -8.75 28.00
CA ARG A 325 3.18 -9.40 29.21
C ARG A 325 3.76 -8.77 30.48
N LYS A 326 3.03 -8.87 31.60
CA LYS A 326 3.51 -8.44 32.93
C LYS A 326 4.76 -9.18 33.40
N SER A 327 4.94 -10.43 32.96
CA SER A 327 6.10 -11.28 33.28
C SER A 327 7.35 -10.93 32.46
N GLY A 328 7.32 -9.86 31.66
CA GLY A 328 8.33 -9.56 30.66
C GLY A 328 7.94 -10.08 29.28
N ALA A 329 8.50 -9.45 28.25
CA ALA A 329 8.33 -9.86 26.87
C ALA A 329 9.38 -10.93 26.51
N ASP A 330 8.98 -11.87 25.65
CA ASP A 330 9.87 -12.88 25.09
C ASP A 330 10.20 -12.49 23.65
N PHE A 331 11.46 -12.14 23.42
CA PHE A 331 11.98 -11.72 22.12
C PHE A 331 12.81 -12.80 21.42
N THR A 332 12.85 -14.02 21.95
CA THR A 332 13.53 -15.13 21.29
C THR A 332 12.90 -15.37 19.91
N PRO A 333 13.71 -15.47 18.83
CA PRO A 333 13.21 -15.79 17.49
C PRO A 333 12.38 -17.08 17.47
N ASP A 334 11.19 -17.02 16.86
CA ASP A 334 10.42 -18.22 16.52
C ASP A 334 10.91 -18.75 15.17
N GLU A 335 11.98 -19.55 15.18
CA GLU A 335 12.69 -20.02 13.98
C GLU A 335 11.78 -20.79 13.01
N GLU A 336 10.80 -21.55 13.51
CA GLU A 336 9.83 -22.25 12.68
C GLU A 336 8.95 -21.26 11.91
N LEU A 337 8.44 -20.24 12.60
CA LEU A 337 7.62 -19.19 11.99
C LEU A 337 8.43 -18.35 11.00
N ILE A 338 9.67 -17.98 11.36
CA ILE A 338 10.59 -17.22 10.50
C ILE A 338 10.90 -18.00 9.22
N SER A 339 11.26 -19.28 9.35
CA SER A 339 11.51 -20.15 8.20
C SER A 339 10.28 -20.31 7.30
N ALA A 340 9.07 -20.41 7.88
CA ALA A 340 7.86 -20.48 7.08
C ALA A 340 7.61 -19.20 6.26
N LEU A 341 7.79 -18.03 6.87
CA LEU A 341 7.48 -16.72 6.30
C LEU A 341 8.51 -16.23 5.28
N TRP A 342 9.80 -16.44 5.55
CA TRP A 342 10.92 -15.93 4.74
C TRP A 342 11.75 -17.03 4.07
N GLY A 343 11.47 -18.30 4.35
CA GLY A 343 12.18 -19.42 3.75
C GLY A 343 12.04 -19.45 2.23
N TRP A 344 13.16 -19.60 1.55
CA TRP A 344 13.24 -19.74 0.10
C TRP A 344 13.98 -21.01 -0.29
N ASP A 345 13.38 -21.84 -1.14
CA ASP A 345 13.97 -23.11 -1.60
C ASP A 345 14.63 -23.03 -3.00
N GLY A 346 14.73 -21.81 -3.57
CA GLY A 346 15.15 -21.59 -4.96
C GLY A 346 13.99 -21.48 -5.95
N LYS A 347 12.81 -22.01 -5.61
CA LYS A 347 11.64 -22.10 -6.49
C LYS A 347 10.39 -21.46 -5.88
N THR A 348 10.09 -21.72 -4.63
CA THR A 348 8.86 -21.38 -3.91
C THR A 348 9.15 -20.79 -2.52
N GLY A 349 8.17 -20.09 -1.95
CA GLY A 349 8.32 -19.38 -0.69
C GLY A 349 8.54 -17.88 -0.90
N CYS A 350 9.26 -17.23 0.02
CA CYS A 350 9.45 -15.79 0.00
C CYS A 350 10.54 -15.37 -0.99
N TYR A 351 10.16 -14.63 -2.02
CA TYR A 351 11.12 -14.08 -2.99
C TYR A 351 11.60 -12.67 -2.62
N MET A 352 10.71 -11.88 -2.01
CA MET A 352 11.03 -10.52 -1.55
C MET A 352 10.28 -10.18 -0.27
N ALA A 353 11.00 -9.61 0.69
CA ALA A 353 10.44 -9.06 1.91
C ALA A 353 10.80 -7.59 2.09
N TYR A 354 9.78 -6.75 2.26
CA TYR A 354 9.96 -5.47 2.94
C TYR A 354 10.03 -5.72 4.45
N ILE A 355 11.02 -5.13 5.10
CA ILE A 355 11.17 -5.17 6.56
C ILE A 355 10.87 -3.77 7.09
N PRO A 356 9.72 -3.56 7.76
CA PRO A 356 9.35 -2.26 8.31
C PRO A 356 10.13 -2.02 9.62
N ALA A 357 11.41 -1.65 9.49
CA ALA A 357 12.27 -1.35 10.63
C ALA A 357 11.91 -0.01 11.28
N GLU A 358 11.39 0.92 10.47
CA GLU A 358 10.97 2.28 10.81
C GLU A 358 12.08 3.04 11.55
N ARG A 359 12.10 3.00 12.89
CA ARG A 359 13.08 3.66 13.75
C ARG A 359 13.85 2.59 14.57
N PRO A 360 14.79 1.83 13.98
CA PRO A 360 15.32 0.62 14.62
C PRO A 360 16.36 0.87 15.73
N VAL A 361 16.88 2.09 15.87
CA VAL A 361 17.96 2.42 16.84
C VAL A 361 17.51 3.42 17.91
N PHE A 362 16.78 4.48 17.53
CA PHE A 362 16.30 5.54 18.43
C PHE A 362 14.84 5.85 18.15
N GLY A 363 14.03 6.14 19.17
CA GLY A 363 12.59 6.43 18.99
C GLY A 363 11.75 5.17 18.76
N GLN A 364 12.34 3.97 18.89
CA GLN A 364 11.65 2.70 18.74
C GLN A 364 10.55 2.51 19.80
N GLU A 365 10.76 3.08 20.99
CA GLU A 365 9.87 3.06 22.15
C GLU A 365 8.52 3.74 21.87
N ASN A 366 8.47 4.63 20.88
CA ASN A 366 7.23 5.27 20.44
C ASN A 366 6.29 4.29 19.75
N TYR A 367 6.79 3.12 19.32
CA TYR A 367 6.04 2.14 18.56
C TYR A 367 6.11 0.76 19.21
N ALA A 368 5.01 0.34 19.83
CA ALA A 368 4.90 -0.97 20.48
C ALA A 368 5.21 -2.18 19.58
N LYS A 369 5.20 -1.99 18.25
CA LYS A 369 5.51 -3.00 17.23
C LYS A 369 7.02 -3.23 17.03
N LEU A 370 7.87 -2.31 17.48
CA LEU A 370 9.31 -2.39 17.25
C LEU A 370 10.01 -3.19 18.36
N LEU A 371 11.12 -3.82 17.97
CA LEU A 371 12.02 -4.57 18.84
C LEU A 371 13.16 -3.67 19.28
N PRO A 372 13.75 -3.90 20.47
CA PRO A 372 15.05 -3.32 20.77
C PRO A 372 16.11 -3.81 19.77
N TRP A 373 17.12 -2.98 19.52
CA TRP A 373 18.08 -3.17 18.42
C TRP A 373 18.79 -4.53 18.42
N GLN A 374 19.18 -5.07 19.58
CA GLN A 374 19.88 -6.35 19.64
C GLN A 374 18.98 -7.51 19.18
N GLU A 375 17.73 -7.51 19.64
CA GLU A 375 16.71 -8.48 19.26
C GLU A 375 16.27 -8.28 17.81
N HIS A 376 16.19 -7.04 17.34
CA HIS A 376 15.98 -6.72 15.93
C HIS A 376 17.06 -7.40 15.08
N CYS A 377 18.34 -7.22 15.41
CA CYS A 377 19.45 -7.84 14.71
C CYS A 377 19.38 -9.37 14.77
N ALA A 378 19.01 -9.96 15.91
CA ALA A 378 18.84 -11.41 16.05
C ALA A 378 17.78 -11.96 15.09
N ILE A 379 16.63 -11.30 14.99
CA ILE A 379 15.56 -11.69 14.03
C ILE A 379 16.03 -11.51 12.59
N MET A 380 16.72 -10.42 12.28
CA MET A 380 17.26 -10.19 10.93
C MET A 380 18.27 -11.27 10.52
N LYS A 381 19.12 -11.74 11.44
CA LYS A 381 20.03 -12.88 11.20
C LYS A 381 19.27 -14.17 10.93
N ALA A 382 18.21 -14.46 11.69
CA ALA A 382 17.34 -15.62 11.45
C ALA A 382 16.64 -15.55 10.07
N ILE A 383 16.22 -14.35 9.65
CA ILE A 383 15.67 -14.12 8.30
C ILE A 383 16.74 -14.37 7.23
N ALA A 384 17.98 -13.90 7.43
CA ALA A 384 19.08 -14.16 6.50
C ALA A 384 19.39 -15.65 6.35
N HIS A 385 19.41 -16.40 7.46
CA HIS A 385 19.57 -17.85 7.47
C HIS A 385 18.44 -18.59 6.73
N SER A 386 17.24 -18.00 6.66
CA SER A 386 16.11 -18.57 5.92
C SER A 386 16.26 -18.44 4.40
N GLY A 387 17.25 -17.69 3.92
CA GLY A 387 17.63 -17.68 2.49
C GLY A 387 16.79 -16.79 1.58
N VAL A 388 15.98 -15.87 2.14
CA VAL A 388 15.20 -14.92 1.33
C VAL A 388 16.11 -14.18 0.32
N PRO A 389 15.77 -14.14 -0.99
CA PRO A 389 16.67 -13.56 -1.99
C PRO A 389 16.76 -12.04 -1.95
N ASN A 390 15.67 -11.35 -1.62
CA ASN A 390 15.60 -9.90 -1.67
C ASN A 390 15.04 -9.31 -0.37
N ILE A 391 15.80 -8.43 0.27
CA ILE A 391 15.40 -7.68 1.46
C ILE A 391 15.37 -6.20 1.11
N ARG A 392 14.21 -5.58 1.32
CA ARG A 392 14.04 -4.12 1.33
C ARG A 392 13.92 -3.67 2.78
N TYR A 393 15.00 -3.14 3.34
CA TYR A 393 15.06 -2.75 4.74
C TYR A 393 14.58 -1.31 4.92
N GLY A 394 13.34 -1.15 5.36
CA GLY A 394 12.64 0.14 5.46
C GLY A 394 12.98 0.90 6.72
N VAL A 395 13.56 2.08 6.57
CA VAL A 395 13.90 2.99 7.68
C VAL A 395 13.20 4.32 7.44
N MET A 396 12.53 4.85 8.44
CA MET A 396 11.87 6.15 8.42
C MET A 396 12.75 7.19 9.11
N ILE A 397 12.94 8.34 8.46
CA ILE A 397 13.72 9.48 8.97
C ILE A 397 12.95 10.79 8.78
N GLY A 398 13.37 11.86 9.44
CA GLY A 398 12.70 13.16 9.36
C GLY A 398 11.57 13.31 10.38
N PHE A 399 11.62 12.56 11.48
CA PHE A 399 10.81 12.85 12.65
C PHE A 399 11.31 14.13 13.32
N GLU A 400 10.42 14.78 14.07
CA GLU A 400 10.67 16.08 14.70
C GLU A 400 11.96 16.13 15.53
N ASP A 401 12.32 15.01 16.15
CA ASP A 401 13.48 14.83 17.03
C ASP A 401 14.76 14.36 16.32
N ASP A 402 14.69 13.98 15.04
CA ASP A 402 15.86 13.51 14.30
C ASP A 402 16.87 14.64 14.06
N ASN A 403 18.14 14.31 14.28
CA ASN A 403 19.29 15.20 14.10
C ASN A 403 20.49 14.45 13.50
N ASN A 404 21.55 15.18 13.13
CA ASN A 404 22.73 14.58 12.49
C ASN A 404 23.38 13.47 13.33
N GLU A 405 23.44 13.60 14.66
CA GLU A 405 24.04 12.58 15.53
C GLU A 405 23.22 11.28 15.49
N SER A 406 21.90 11.38 15.64
CA SER A 406 21.00 10.22 15.57
C SER A 406 21.07 9.51 14.21
N LEU A 407 21.18 10.26 13.12
CA LEU A 407 21.24 9.72 11.76
C LEU A 407 22.62 9.11 11.43
N LEU A 408 23.71 9.66 11.96
CA LEU A 408 25.04 9.04 11.89
C LEU A 408 25.08 7.70 12.61
N ARG A 409 24.52 7.65 13.83
CA ARG A 409 24.46 6.39 14.61
C ARG A 409 23.57 5.35 13.95
N LEU A 410 22.48 5.77 13.31
CA LEU A 410 21.64 4.91 12.47
C LEU A 410 22.40 4.36 11.27
N GLU A 411 23.14 5.19 10.54
CA GLU A 411 23.98 4.77 9.41
C GLU A 411 25.02 3.73 9.84
N GLU A 412 25.74 3.97 10.94
CA GLU A 412 26.72 3.03 11.49
C GLU A 412 26.08 1.68 11.85
N ALA A 413 24.96 1.70 12.58
CA ALA A 413 24.26 0.51 13.01
C ALA A 413 23.73 -0.31 11.82
N VAL A 414 23.11 0.34 10.83
CA VAL A 414 22.55 -0.34 9.66
C VAL A 414 23.65 -0.85 8.73
N SER A 415 24.78 -0.13 8.59
CA SER A 415 25.94 -0.60 7.83
C SER A 415 26.53 -1.87 8.44
N LYS A 416 26.66 -1.91 9.77
CA LYS A 416 27.10 -3.12 10.48
C LYS A 416 26.12 -4.27 10.30
N LEU A 417 24.82 -4.02 10.42
CA LEU A 417 23.80 -5.06 10.18
C LEU A 417 23.91 -5.60 8.74
N TYR A 418 24.07 -4.73 7.75
CA TYR A 418 24.26 -5.13 6.36
C TYR A 418 25.43 -6.09 6.18
N GLU A 419 26.60 -5.78 6.76
CA GLU A 419 27.78 -6.66 6.72
C GLU A 419 27.51 -8.02 7.40
N GLU A 420 26.86 -8.01 8.56
CA GLU A 420 26.50 -9.25 9.29
C GLU A 420 25.52 -10.11 8.48
N ILE A 421 24.58 -9.49 7.77
CA ILE A 421 23.61 -10.19 6.91
C ILE A 421 24.30 -10.79 5.69
N LEU A 422 25.22 -10.07 5.05
CA LEU A 422 26.00 -10.61 3.92
C LEU A 422 26.96 -11.72 4.36
N ALA A 423 27.50 -11.68 5.58
CA ALA A 423 28.31 -12.75 6.11
C ALA A 423 27.51 -14.06 6.27
N ILE A 424 26.22 -13.97 6.59
CA ILE A 424 25.31 -15.12 6.70
C ILE A 424 24.84 -15.60 5.33
N ASN A 425 24.42 -14.68 4.46
CA ASN A 425 23.92 -14.98 3.12
C ASN A 425 24.55 -14.02 2.10
N PRO A 426 25.70 -14.38 1.50
CA PRO A 426 26.38 -13.51 0.53
C PRO A 426 25.59 -13.22 -0.74
N SER A 427 24.53 -13.99 -1.03
CA SER A 427 23.73 -13.87 -2.24
C SER A 427 22.49 -12.98 -2.09
N VAL A 428 22.16 -12.55 -0.86
CA VAL A 428 20.98 -11.73 -0.61
C VAL A 428 21.15 -10.34 -1.22
N ASN A 429 20.14 -9.90 -1.96
CA ASN A 429 20.01 -8.51 -2.38
C ASN A 429 19.38 -7.70 -1.24
N PHE A 430 20.22 -7.24 -0.32
CA PHE A 430 19.83 -6.35 0.77
C PHE A 430 19.95 -4.90 0.33
N GLN A 431 18.85 -4.14 0.39
CA GLN A 431 18.86 -2.70 0.08
C GLN A 431 18.12 -1.92 1.16
N VAL A 432 18.76 -0.87 1.66
CA VAL A 432 18.12 0.08 2.56
C VAL A 432 17.17 0.98 1.77
N LEU A 433 15.93 1.04 2.23
CA LEU A 433 14.91 1.95 1.73
C LEU A 433 14.68 3.02 2.80
N ALA A 434 15.38 4.15 2.66
CA ALA A 434 15.23 5.29 3.57
C ALA A 434 14.08 6.20 3.11
N ILE A 435 13.00 6.21 3.88
CA ILE A 435 11.77 6.95 3.60
C ILE A 435 11.74 8.18 4.52
N ALA A 436 11.65 9.38 3.95
CA ALA A 436 11.37 10.57 4.75
C ALA A 436 9.94 10.49 5.30
N LEU A 437 9.71 11.08 6.47
CA LEU A 437 8.40 11.16 7.08
C LEU A 437 7.39 11.72 6.08
N ILE A 438 6.40 10.90 5.74
CA ILE A 438 5.28 11.28 4.90
C ILE A 438 4.14 11.66 5.83
N PRO A 439 3.83 12.95 6.01
CA PRO A 439 2.70 13.33 6.83
C PRO A 439 1.42 12.97 6.06
N ILE A 440 0.75 11.89 6.48
CA ILE A 440 -0.47 11.40 5.83
C ILE A 440 -1.68 12.14 6.42
N PRO A 441 -2.45 12.91 5.63
CA PRO A 441 -3.63 13.61 6.13
C PRO A 441 -4.60 12.69 6.89
N GLY A 442 -5.18 13.22 7.97
CA GLY A 442 -6.10 12.48 8.85
C GLY A 442 -5.42 11.48 9.80
N THR A 443 -4.08 11.52 9.94
CA THR A 443 -3.34 10.76 10.95
C THR A 443 -2.84 11.68 12.08
N PRO A 444 -2.65 11.18 13.31
CA PRO A 444 -2.11 11.99 14.40
C PRO A 444 -0.75 12.65 14.07
N GLN A 445 0.09 11.96 13.28
CA GLN A 445 1.37 12.50 12.85
C GLN A 445 1.22 13.70 11.90
N TRP A 446 0.20 13.72 11.05
CA TRP A 446 -0.12 14.87 10.20
C TRP A 446 -0.48 16.09 11.05
N ASP A 447 -1.40 15.94 12.00
CA ASP A 447 -1.81 17.03 12.89
C ASP A 447 -0.60 17.60 13.64
N THR A 448 0.25 16.71 14.18
CA THR A 448 1.48 17.09 14.89
C THR A 448 2.45 17.89 14.01
N VAL A 449 2.72 17.43 12.78
CA VAL A 449 3.65 18.11 11.85
C VAL A 449 3.08 19.43 11.35
N HIS A 450 1.77 19.49 11.12
CA HIS A 450 1.08 20.69 10.70
C HIS A 450 1.09 21.77 11.79
N ASP A 451 0.70 21.41 13.02
CA ASP A 451 0.57 22.34 14.13
C ASP A 451 1.92 22.81 14.69
N SER A 452 2.97 22.00 14.55
CA SER A 452 4.35 22.40 14.88
C SER A 452 4.96 23.38 13.87
N GLY A 453 4.30 23.63 12.73
CA GLY A 453 4.81 24.51 11.68
C GLY A 453 6.05 23.95 10.98
N LEU A 454 6.24 22.62 10.98
CA LEU A 454 7.39 21.94 10.37
C LEU A 454 7.15 21.53 8.90
N LEU A 455 5.90 21.51 8.45
CA LEU A 455 5.57 21.27 7.04
C LEU A 455 6.05 22.44 6.17
N ARG A 456 6.83 22.15 5.13
CA ARG A 456 7.41 23.16 4.21
C ARG A 456 6.79 23.17 2.82
N SER A 457 6.02 22.15 2.47
CA SER A 457 5.25 22.10 1.23
C SER A 457 3.87 21.53 1.47
N THR A 458 2.85 22.22 0.97
CA THR A 458 1.46 21.73 0.93
C THR A 458 1.10 21.13 -0.42
N ASP A 459 2.06 21.06 -1.34
CA ASP A 459 1.86 20.41 -2.64
C ASP A 459 1.79 18.89 -2.46
N PRO A 460 0.65 18.24 -2.79
CA PRO A 460 0.47 16.80 -2.61
C PRO A 460 1.46 15.95 -3.40
N SER A 461 1.97 16.45 -4.53
CA SER A 461 3.01 15.78 -5.33
C SER A 461 4.37 15.76 -4.63
N ILE A 462 4.57 16.62 -3.63
CA ILE A 462 5.80 16.71 -2.83
C ILE A 462 5.62 16.05 -1.47
N PHE A 463 4.67 16.50 -0.63
CA PHE A 463 4.54 15.93 0.73
C PHE A 463 4.02 14.49 0.72
N GLY A 464 3.34 14.06 -0.34
CA GLY A 464 2.86 12.69 -0.50
C GLY A 464 3.88 11.72 -1.09
N GLY A 465 5.07 12.19 -1.45
CA GLY A 465 6.09 11.39 -2.12
C GLY A 465 7.06 10.71 -1.14
N MET A 466 7.36 9.43 -1.37
CA MET A 466 8.36 8.69 -0.59
C MET A 466 9.80 9.21 -0.76
N TRP A 467 10.06 9.89 -1.87
CA TRP A 467 11.39 10.35 -2.29
C TRP A 467 11.58 11.87 -2.18
N THR A 468 10.55 12.58 -1.71
CA THR A 468 10.53 14.04 -1.59
C THR A 468 10.20 14.41 -0.15
N SER A 469 11.22 14.67 0.67
CA SER A 469 11.00 15.18 2.02
C SER A 469 10.32 16.55 1.97
N ALA A 470 9.23 16.73 2.73
CA ALA A 470 8.49 17.99 2.83
C ALA A 470 8.46 18.57 4.25
N VAL A 471 9.14 17.92 5.19
CA VAL A 471 9.04 18.19 6.62
C VAL A 471 10.42 18.50 7.17
N ASP A 472 10.54 19.62 7.86
CA ASP A 472 11.70 19.92 8.69
C ASP A 472 11.63 19.12 10.00
N THR A 473 12.78 18.84 10.61
CA THR A 473 12.85 18.49 12.02
C THR A 473 13.12 19.75 12.84
N ARG A 474 13.21 19.65 14.17
CA ARG A 474 13.69 20.77 15.00
C ARG A 474 15.16 21.13 14.74
N TYR A 475 15.91 20.26 14.06
CA TYR A 475 17.36 20.33 13.92
C TYR A 475 17.84 20.33 12.48
N LEU A 476 17.04 19.80 11.55
CA LEU A 476 17.40 19.59 10.15
C LEU A 476 16.30 20.14 9.24
N SER A 477 16.72 20.81 8.17
CA SER A 477 15.81 21.17 7.08
C SER A 477 15.39 19.93 6.28
N TYR A 478 14.22 20.00 5.62
CA TYR A 478 13.74 18.96 4.71
C TYR A 478 14.76 18.62 3.61
N LYS A 479 15.59 19.59 3.21
CA LYS A 479 16.71 19.40 2.27
C LYS A 479 17.76 18.44 2.82
N GLN A 480 18.20 18.70 4.05
CA GLN A 480 19.17 17.83 4.75
C GLN A 480 18.59 16.43 4.99
N ILE A 481 17.29 16.32 5.27
CA ILE A 481 16.62 15.00 5.38
C ILE A 481 16.66 14.25 4.05
N ALA A 482 16.39 14.93 2.93
CA ALA A 482 16.50 14.30 1.62
C ALA A 482 17.94 13.84 1.31
N ASP A 483 18.95 14.63 1.66
CA ASP A 483 20.36 14.21 1.54
C ASP A 483 20.65 12.94 2.37
N TRP A 484 20.08 12.85 3.57
CA TRP A 484 20.16 11.66 4.42
C TRP A 484 19.44 10.45 3.81
N GLN A 485 18.29 10.63 3.14
CA GLN A 485 17.63 9.54 2.41
C GLN A 485 18.57 8.93 1.36
N VAL A 486 19.19 9.79 0.53
CA VAL A 486 20.15 9.36 -0.51
C VAL A 486 21.34 8.65 0.13
N ARG A 487 21.89 9.21 1.21
CA ARG A 487 23.04 8.66 1.92
C ARG A 487 22.78 7.27 2.48
N LEU A 488 21.68 7.08 3.20
CA LEU A 488 21.30 5.78 3.77
C LEU A 488 20.95 4.76 2.68
N ALA A 489 20.28 5.18 1.61
CA ALA A 489 19.90 4.30 0.50
C ALA A 489 21.10 3.72 -0.27
N ARG A 490 22.31 4.28 -0.12
CA ARG A 490 23.55 3.71 -0.69
C ARG A 490 23.98 2.42 0.00
N ILE A 491 23.52 2.16 1.23
CA ILE A 491 23.80 0.91 1.94
C ILE A 491 23.10 -0.24 1.22
N GLY A 492 23.89 -1.14 0.63
CA GLY A 492 23.41 -2.25 -0.18
C GLY A 492 22.98 -1.88 -1.60
N ALA A 493 23.14 -0.63 -2.02
CA ALA A 493 22.84 -0.19 -3.39
C ALA A 493 23.89 0.80 -3.93
N PRO A 494 25.17 0.39 -4.05
CA PRO A 494 26.29 1.29 -4.39
C PRO A 494 26.17 1.97 -5.78
N TYR A 495 25.23 1.53 -6.61
CA TYR A 495 25.03 2.02 -7.99
C TYR A 495 23.71 2.74 -8.24
N MET A 496 22.94 3.12 -7.20
CA MET A 496 21.79 4.01 -7.43
C MET A 496 22.27 5.41 -7.82
N GLY A 497 22.30 5.66 -9.13
CA GLY A 497 22.44 6.98 -9.74
C GLY A 497 21.19 7.82 -9.49
N LEU A 498 21.00 8.27 -8.24
CA LEU A 498 20.08 9.35 -7.90
C LEU A 498 20.56 10.69 -8.45
#